data_AF-A0A7Z9SBS5-F1
#
_entry.id   AF-A0A7Z9SBS5-F1
#
_cell.length_a   1.000
_cell.length_b   1.000
_cell.length_c   1.000
_cell.angle_alpha   90.00
_cell.angle_beta   90.00
_cell.angle_gamma   90.00
#
_symmetry.space_group_name_H-M   'P 1'
#
loop_
_entity.id
_entity.type
_entity.pdbx_description
1 polymer ?
#
loop_
_entity_poly.entity_id
_entity_poly.type
_entity_poly.pdbx_seq_one_letter_code
_entity_poly.pdbx_strand_id
1 'polypeptide(L)'
;DILKIDDAGIQVIMKEINMEDLVIGLKTATDELKEKLFSNMSERAGLMMKEDLESLGPKKISEVQKAQHKVIDVCKKLEEAGKLAMGGGADEMV
;
A
#
# COMPACT_ATOMS: atom_id res chain seq x y z
N ASP A 1 1.83 -3.42 -9.85
CA ASP A 1 1.48 -4.73 -9.26
C ASP A 1 0.50 -4.67 -8.11
N ILE A 2 0.62 -3.76 -7.13
CA ILE A 2 -0.36 -3.66 -6.03
C ILE A 2 -1.81 -3.50 -6.53
N LEU A 3 -2.02 -2.79 -7.65
CA LEU A 3 -3.34 -2.66 -8.29
C LEU A 3 -3.96 -3.99 -8.76
N LYS A 4 -3.15 -5.04 -8.97
CA LYS A 4 -3.60 -6.38 -9.37
C LYS A 4 -4.06 -7.22 -8.17
N ILE A 5 -3.87 -6.72 -6.96
CA ILE A 5 -4.31 -7.38 -5.72
C ILE A 5 -5.80 -7.10 -5.52
N ASP A 6 -6.54 -8.13 -5.14
CA ASP A 6 -7.94 -8.00 -4.80
C ASP A 6 -8.15 -7.20 -3.50
N ASP A 7 -9.39 -6.79 -3.26
CA ASP A 7 -9.74 -5.97 -2.09
C ASP A 7 -9.38 -6.66 -0.77
N ALA A 8 -9.57 -7.98 -0.69
CA ALA A 8 -9.20 -8.77 0.47
C ALA A 8 -7.68 -8.72 0.74
N GLY A 9 -6.85 -8.91 -0.28
CA GLY A 9 -5.40 -8.80 -0.16
C GLY A 9 -4.94 -7.40 0.23
N ILE A 10 -5.55 -6.35 -0.33
CA ILE A 10 -5.27 -4.96 0.06
C ILE A 10 -5.57 -4.73 1.55
N GLN A 11 -6.71 -5.23 2.04
CA GLN A 11 -7.07 -5.11 3.45
C GLN A 11 -6.11 -5.87 4.38
N VAL A 12 -5.58 -7.02 3.95
CA VAL A 12 -4.56 -7.76 4.71
C VAL A 12 -3.25 -6.98 4.75
N ILE A 13 -2.80 -6.45 3.61
CA ILE A 13 -1.59 -5.63 3.52
C ILE A 13 -1.68 -4.42 4.46
N MET A 14 -2.79 -3.69 4.42
CA MET A 14 -2.97 -2.47 5.23
C MET A 14 -2.95 -2.73 6.74
N LYS A 15 -3.26 -3.96 7.19
CA LYS A 15 -3.19 -4.33 8.61
C LYS A 15 -1.77 -4.60 9.11
N GLU A 16 -0.86 -4.95 8.21
CA GLU A 16 0.53 -5.31 8.53
C GLU A 16 1.51 -4.15 8.35
N ILE A 17 1.08 -3.07 7.69
CA ILE A 17 1.89 -1.88 7.43
C ILE A 17 1.68 -0.84 8.52
N ASN A 18 2.77 -0.21 8.97
CA ASN A 18 2.71 0.96 9.83
C ASN A 18 2.07 2.15 9.07
N MET A 19 1.07 2.79 9.68
CA MET A 19 0.37 3.95 9.14
C MET A 19 1.32 5.06 8.63
N GLU A 20 2.40 5.35 9.35
CA GLU A 20 3.39 6.36 8.95
C GLU A 20 4.08 5.99 7.63
N ASP A 21 4.48 4.73 7.47
CA ASP A 21 5.09 4.23 6.23
C ASP A 21 4.09 4.26 5.07
N LEU A 22 2.81 3.95 5.34
CA LEU A 22 1.77 4.03 4.32
C LEU A 22 1.53 5.48 3.86
N VAL A 23 1.40 6.42 4.79
CA VAL A 23 1.23 7.86 4.50
C VAL A 23 2.43 8.42 3.72
N ILE A 24 3.66 8.08 4.13
CA ILE A 24 4.88 8.52 3.43
C ILE A 24 4.93 7.92 2.01
N GLY A 25 4.64 6.63 1.86
CA GLY A 25 4.67 5.94 0.57
C GLY A 25 3.62 6.46 -0.43
N LEU A 26 2.47 6.92 0.07
CA LEU A 26 1.37 7.46 -0.71
C LEU A 26 1.64 8.85 -1.31
N LYS A 27 2.66 9.57 -0.83
CA LYS A 27 2.97 10.94 -1.29
C LYS A 27 3.22 11.03 -2.80
N THR A 28 3.78 9.99 -3.40
CA THR A 28 4.05 9.91 -4.85
C THR A 28 3.25 8.80 -5.54
N ALA A 29 2.23 8.26 -4.88
CA ALA A 29 1.36 7.25 -5.48
C ALA A 29 0.48 7.90 -6.56
N THR A 30 0.13 7.11 -7.58
CA THR A 30 -0.88 7.49 -8.56
C THR A 30 -2.24 7.63 -7.90
N ASP A 31 -3.13 8.44 -8.48
CA ASP A 31 -4.47 8.64 -7.91
C ASP A 31 -5.28 7.34 -7.93
N GLU A 32 -5.13 6.53 -8.98
CA GLU A 32 -5.71 5.18 -9.05
C GLU A 32 -5.31 4.28 -7.85
N LEU A 33 -4.02 4.29 -7.46
CA LEU A 33 -3.55 3.50 -6.32
C LEU A 33 -4.08 4.07 -4.99
N LYS A 34 -4.15 5.39 -4.85
CA LYS A 34 -4.77 6.02 -3.68
C LYS A 34 -6.23 5.66 -3.57
N GLU A 35 -6.99 5.73 -4.66
CA GLU A 35 -8.41 5.37 -4.71
C GLU A 35 -8.63 3.90 -4.32
N LYS A 36 -7.83 2.98 -4.88
CA LYS A 36 -7.88 1.54 -4.52
C LYS A 36 -7.61 1.29 -3.05
N LEU A 37 -6.69 2.05 -2.43
CA LEU A 37 -6.41 1.94 -0.99
C LEU A 37 -7.55 2.54 -0.15
N PHE A 38 -8.00 3.75 -0.49
CA PHE A 38 -9.07 4.42 0.26
C PHE A 38 -10.40 3.67 0.16
N SER A 39 -10.72 3.04 -0.97
CA SER A 39 -11.93 2.21 -1.11
C SER A 39 -11.93 0.97 -0.21
N ASN A 40 -10.76 0.55 0.26
CA ASN A 40 -10.58 -0.58 1.16
C ASN A 40 -10.48 -0.17 2.64
N MET A 41 -10.62 1.13 2.94
CA MET A 41 -10.63 1.66 4.30
C MET A 41 -12.05 1.97 4.77
N SER A 42 -12.24 2.00 6.09
CA SER A 42 -13.44 2.64 6.64
C SER A 42 -13.39 4.15 6.36
N GLU A 43 -14.56 4.77 6.28
CA GLU A 43 -14.69 6.21 6.00
C GLU A 43 -13.86 7.06 6.98
N ARG A 44 -13.86 6.68 8.27
CA ARG A 44 -13.03 7.30 9.30
C ARG A 44 -11.53 7.13 9.05
N ALA A 45 -11.08 5.92 8.72
CA ALA A 45 -9.67 5.65 8.47
C ALA A 45 -9.17 6.39 7.21
N GLY A 46 -9.99 6.45 6.17
CA GLY A 46 -9.71 7.22 4.97
C GLY A 46 -9.61 8.72 5.24
N LEU A 47 -10.48 9.28 6.08
CA LEU A 47 -10.40 10.69 6.50
C LEU A 47 -9.09 10.97 7.27
N MET A 48 -8.77 10.15 8.28
CA MET A 48 -7.54 10.30 9.05
C MET A 48 -6.30 10.24 8.17
N MET A 49 -6.26 9.29 7.23
CA MET A 49 -5.12 9.18 6.30
C MET A 49 -4.96 10.39 5.39
N LYS A 50 -6.07 10.97 4.92
CA LYS A 50 -6.03 12.20 4.10
C LYS A 50 -5.50 13.38 4.91
N GLU A 51 -5.99 13.56 6.14
CA GLU A 51 -5.51 14.58 7.07
C GLU A 51 -4.01 14.42 7.37
N ASP A 52 -3.56 13.18 7.60
CA ASP A 52 -2.14 12.86 7.81
C ASP A 52 -1.30 13.18 6.57
N LEU A 53 -1.80 12.88 5.37
CA LEU A 53 -1.12 13.15 4.10
C LEU A 53 -1.02 14.65 3.79
N GLU A 54 -2.06 15.42 4.10
CA GLU A 54 -2.06 16.89 3.99
C GLU A 54 -1.11 17.54 5.00
N SER A 55 -1.07 16.99 6.22
CA SER A 55 -0.16 17.42 7.27
C SER A 55 1.29 16.95 7.03
N LEU A 56 1.48 15.97 6.15
CA LEU A 56 2.79 15.44 5.78
C LEU A 56 3.56 16.49 4.99
N GLY A 57 4.43 17.22 5.69
CA GLY A 57 5.37 18.15 5.10
C GLY A 57 6.26 17.54 4.01
N PRO A 58 7.16 18.34 3.40
CA PRO A 58 8.07 17.84 2.37
C PRO A 58 8.93 16.68 2.91
N LYS A 59 9.05 15.62 2.11
CA LYS A 59 9.87 14.43 2.41
C LYS A 59 10.86 14.21 1.28
N LYS A 60 12.03 13.66 1.59
CA LYS A 60 13.01 13.31 0.56
C LYS A 60 12.49 12.13 -0.25
N ILE A 61 12.81 12.11 -1.55
CA ILE A 61 12.41 10.99 -2.43
C ILE A 61 12.92 9.63 -1.90
N SER A 62 14.10 9.61 -1.27
CA SER A 62 14.67 8.41 -0.66
C SER A 62 13.86 7.89 0.53
N GLU A 63 13.22 8.77 1.30
CA GLU A 63 12.32 8.38 2.40
C GLU A 63 11.04 7.75 1.84
N VAL A 64 10.48 8.36 0.79
CA VAL A 64 9.29 7.84 0.09
C VAL A 64 9.58 6.45 -0.49
N GLN A 65 10.71 6.29 -1.17
CA GLN A 65 11.13 5.00 -1.74
C GLN A 65 11.35 3.94 -0.65
N LYS A 66 11.95 4.33 0.49
CA LYS A 66 12.13 3.41 1.62
C LYS A 66 10.78 2.95 2.18
N ALA A 67 9.82 3.85 2.31
CA ALA A 67 8.48 3.51 2.77
C ALA A 67 7.76 2.57 1.79
N GLN A 68 7.83 2.87 0.49
CA GLN A 68 7.32 1.98 -0.57
C GLN A 68 7.98 0.61 -0.57
N HIS A 69 9.29 0.53 -0.33
CA HIS A 69 10.00 -0.74 -0.24
C HIS A 69 9.50 -1.59 0.93
N LYS A 70 9.25 -0.98 2.09
CA LYS A 70 8.65 -1.70 3.23
C LYS A 70 7.26 -2.26 2.90
N VAL A 71 6.44 -1.51 2.15
CA VAL A 71 5.13 -2.00 1.66
C VAL A 71 5.33 -3.24 0.78
N ILE A 72 6.28 -3.19 -0.15
CA ILE A 72 6.61 -4.32 -1.03
C ILE A 72 7.10 -5.53 -0.22
N ASP A 73 7.95 -5.31 0.78
CA ASP A 73 8.45 -6.39 1.65
C ASP A 73 7.32 -7.06 2.42
N VAL A 74 6.33 -6.28 2.88
CA VAL A 74 5.12 -6.83 3.51
C VAL A 74 4.31 -7.66 2.52
N CYS A 75 4.09 -7.17 1.29
CA CYS A 75 3.39 -7.93 0.25
C CYS A 75 4.07 -9.28 -0.01
N LYS A 76 5.40 -9.29 -0.19
CA LYS A 76 6.19 -10.51 -0.41
C LYS A 76 6.07 -11.49 0.75
N LYS A 77 6.20 -11.01 1.99
CA LYS A 77 6.04 -11.86 3.19
C LYS A 77 4.65 -12.47 3.28
N LEU A 78 3.61 -11.73 2.92
CA LEU A 78 2.23 -12.21 2.93
C LEU A 78 1.99 -13.23 1.81
N GLU A 79 2.59 -13.03 0.65
CA GLU A 79 2.57 -13.98 -0.47
C GLU A 79 3.28 -15.29 -0.12
N GLU A 80 4.51 -15.22 0.43
CA GLU A 80 5.27 -16.38 0.91
C GLU A 80 4.52 -17.15 2.02
N ALA A 81 3.73 -16.45 2.83
CA ALA A 81 2.87 -17.05 3.86
C ALA A 81 1.54 -17.60 3.31
N GLY A 82 1.27 -17.47 2.01
CA GLY A 82 0.02 -17.87 1.37
C GLY A 82 -1.21 -17.06 1.79
N LYS A 83 -1.00 -15.91 2.44
CA LYS A 83 -2.06 -15.00 2.91
C LYS A 83 -2.47 -13.97 1.86
N LEU A 84 -1.69 -13.84 0.80
CA LEU A 84 -1.92 -12.91 -0.28
C LEU A 84 -1.66 -13.61 -1.61
N ALA A 85 -2.64 -13.54 -2.51
CA ALA A 85 -2.47 -13.94 -3.90
C ALA A 85 -2.24 -12.67 -4.72
N MET A 86 -1.00 -12.44 -5.16
CA MET A 86 -0.75 -11.45 -6.20
C MET A 86 -1.45 -11.96 -7.47
N GLY A 87 -2.36 -11.17 -8.04
CA GLY A 87 -3.02 -11.50 -9.31
C GLY A 87 -2.00 -11.64 -10.43
N GLY A 88 -1.43 -12.84 -10.59
CA GLY A 88 -0.29 -13.09 -11.47
C GLY A 88 0.38 -14.45 -11.33
N GLY A 89 -0.25 -15.44 -10.68
CA GLY A 89 0.32 -16.78 -10.49
C GLY A 89 0.45 -17.65 -11.76
N ALA A 90 0.44 -17.07 -12.97
CA ALA A 90 0.53 -17.85 -14.20
C ALA A 90 1.33 -17.23 -15.37
N ASP A 91 1.86 -16.00 -15.30
CA ASP A 91 2.37 -15.34 -16.53
C ASP A 91 3.70 -14.57 -16.42
N GLU A 92 4.53 -14.80 -15.40
CA GLU A 92 5.93 -14.30 -15.39
C GLU A 92 6.93 -15.37 -14.91
N MET A 93 6.81 -16.57 -15.49
CA MET A 93 7.94 -17.47 -15.66
C MET A 93 8.28 -17.55 -17.16
N VAL A 94 8.92 -16.51 -17.70
CA VAL A 94 9.66 -16.56 -18.98
C VAL A 94 10.95 -15.76 -18.85
#